data_AF-A0A2H3JSX3-F1
#
_entry.id   AF-A0A2H3JSX3-F1
#
_cell.length_a   1.000
_cell.length_b   1.000
_cell.length_c   1.000
_cell.angle_alpha   90.00
_cell.angle_beta   90.00
_cell.angle_gamma   90.00
#
_symmetry.space_group_name_H-M   'P 1'
#
loop_
_entity.id
_entity.type
_entity.pdbx_description
1 polymer ?
#
loop_
_entity_poly.entity_id
_entity_poly.type
_entity_poly.pdbx_seq_one_letter_code
_entity_poly.pdbx_strand_id
1 'polypeptide(L)'
;MKKVAAKRCFYRSQNNRRLRFPQADELPKMLMETNCLYWAASLQKLVDDFRRDHAKEKSMVAIQKLPCAIPDFRFVACGLAIPRDDEEAPVYLLEELIHAPFIKYISNNSVRPSGKLTGIDHAKALYLCASQHIQYLYTERTMFVSDLQGKASFEL
;
A
#
# COMPACT_ATOMS: atom_id res chain seq x y z
N MET A 1 9.16 5.02 -22.80
CA MET A 1 9.62 5.42 -21.46
C MET A 1 8.53 5.05 -20.46
N LYS A 2 8.83 4.29 -19.39
CA LYS A 2 7.84 4.04 -18.32
C LYS A 2 7.68 5.31 -17.48
N LYS A 3 6.44 5.71 -17.21
CA LYS A 3 6.15 6.85 -16.33
C LYS A 3 6.20 6.37 -14.86
N VAL A 4 6.71 7.21 -13.98
CA VAL A 4 6.82 6.95 -12.53
C VAL A 4 6.14 8.07 -11.75
N ALA A 5 5.68 7.77 -10.54
CA ALA A 5 5.29 8.79 -9.58
C ALA A 5 6.52 9.14 -8.73
N ALA A 6 6.83 10.43 -8.62
CA ALA A 6 7.93 10.91 -7.78
C ALA A 6 7.35 11.67 -6.57
N LYS A 7 7.62 11.16 -5.37
CA LYS A 7 7.14 11.73 -4.10
C LYS A 7 8.32 12.32 -3.32
N ARG A 8 8.00 13.33 -2.50
CA ARG A 8 8.95 14.04 -1.62
C ARG A 8 8.26 14.47 -0.34
N CYS A 9 9.00 14.50 0.76
CA CYS A 9 8.51 15.06 2.01
C CYS A 9 8.72 16.58 2.08
N PHE A 10 7.80 17.24 2.78
CA PHE A 10 7.85 18.67 3.05
C PHE A 10 7.37 18.92 4.47
N TYR A 11 7.77 20.05 5.06
CA TYR A 11 7.16 20.55 6.29
C TYR A 11 6.39 21.84 6.02
N ARG A 12 5.54 22.20 6.98
CA ARG A 12 4.80 23.45 6.96
C ARG A 12 5.48 24.43 7.92
N SER A 13 5.78 25.63 7.45
CA SER A 13 6.24 26.71 8.32
C SER A 13 5.09 27.21 9.20
N GLN A 14 5.41 28.11 10.15
CA GLN A 14 4.40 28.78 11.00
C GLN A 14 3.32 29.48 10.17
N ASN A 15 3.67 30.00 8.98
CA ASN A 15 2.74 30.65 8.05
C ASN A 15 2.06 29.67 7.09
N ASN A 16 2.04 28.37 7.41
CA ASN A 16 1.46 27.29 6.61
C ASN A 16 2.06 27.13 5.19
N ARG A 17 3.25 27.70 4.94
CA ARG A 17 3.96 27.54 3.66
C ARG A 17 4.65 26.18 3.62
N ARG A 18 4.56 25.50 2.48
CA ARG A 18 5.27 24.24 2.24
C ARG A 18 6.75 24.53 1.98
N LEU A 19 7.61 24.02 2.85
CA LEU A 19 9.06 24.17 2.76
C LEU A 19 9.73 22.81 2.63
N ARG A 20 10.94 22.83 2.09
CA ARG A 20 11.75 21.65 1.85
C ARG A 20 12.70 21.41 3.01
N PHE A 21 12.82 20.16 3.43
CA PHE A 21 13.88 19.73 4.32
C PHE A 21 15.26 19.86 3.65
N PRO A 22 16.33 20.17 4.41
CA PRO A 22 17.70 19.91 3.97
C PRO A 22 17.85 18.44 3.53
N GLN A 23 18.74 18.16 2.59
CA GLN A 23 18.92 16.79 2.06
C GLN A 23 19.20 15.77 3.18
N ALA A 24 20.04 16.14 4.15
CA ALA A 24 20.38 15.32 5.31
C ALA A 24 19.17 14.89 6.15
N ASP A 25 18.09 15.69 6.16
CA ASP A 25 16.84 15.39 6.85
C ASP A 25 15.81 14.71 5.93
N GLU A 26 15.86 14.99 4.61
CA GLU A 26 14.98 14.41 3.59
C GLU A 26 15.29 12.91 3.40
N LEU A 27 16.57 12.53 3.35
CA LEU A 27 17.03 11.16 3.15
C LEU A 27 16.49 10.16 4.19
N PRO A 28 16.67 10.33 5.51
CA PRO A 28 16.17 9.38 6.50
C PRO A 28 14.64 9.26 6.48
N LYS A 29 13.91 10.35 6.16
CA LYS A 29 12.45 10.31 6.02
C LYS A 29 12.02 9.50 4.81
N MET A 30 12.64 9.72 3.65
CA MET A 30 12.34 8.94 2.44
C MET A 30 12.76 7.47 2.58
N LEU A 31 13.86 7.18 3.27
CA LEU A 31 14.25 5.81 3.64
C LEU A 31 13.20 5.13 4.52
N MET A 32 12.66 5.84 5.52
CA MET A 32 11.58 5.31 6.36
C MET A 32 10.35 4.95 5.51
N GLU A 33 9.90 5.86 4.63
CA GLU A 33 8.75 5.58 3.74
C GLU A 33 9.01 4.39 2.80
N THR A 34 10.24 4.27 2.28
CA THR A 34 10.64 3.13 1.44
C THR A 34 10.60 1.82 2.23
N ASN A 35 11.10 1.82 3.47
CA ASN A 35 11.04 0.68 4.37
C ASN A 35 9.60 0.31 4.73
N CYS A 36 8.72 1.29 4.95
CA CYS A 36 7.30 1.05 5.19
C CYS A 36 6.66 0.30 4.01
N LEU A 37 6.96 0.70 2.77
CA LEU A 37 6.48 0.00 1.57
C LEU A 37 7.07 -1.41 1.43
N TYR A 38 8.34 -1.59 1.76
CA TYR A 38 8.99 -2.92 1.78
C TYR A 38 8.30 -3.88 2.77
N TRP A 39 8.07 -3.42 4.01
CA TRP A 39 7.36 -4.20 5.02
C TRP A 39 5.90 -4.47 4.61
N ALA A 40 5.22 -3.48 4.03
CA ALA A 40 3.87 -3.64 3.54
C ALA A 40 3.77 -4.72 2.44
N ALA A 41 4.70 -4.72 1.48
CA ALA A 41 4.79 -5.75 0.45
C ALA A 41 5.07 -7.14 1.05
N SER A 42 5.94 -7.22 2.06
CA SER A 42 6.27 -8.47 2.76
C SER A 42 5.06 -9.04 3.53
N LEU A 43 4.31 -8.18 4.21
CA LEU A 43 3.07 -8.56 4.91
C LEU A 43 1.95 -8.95 3.94
N GLN A 44 1.90 -8.36 2.75
CA GLN A 44 0.97 -8.82 1.71
C GLN A 44 1.34 -10.22 1.20
N LYS A 45 2.63 -10.51 1.00
CA LYS A 45 3.09 -11.85 0.61
C LYS A 45 2.66 -12.91 1.62
N LEU A 46 2.73 -12.60 2.92
CA LEU A 46 2.23 -13.47 3.99
C LEU A 46 0.73 -13.80 3.81
N VAL A 47 -0.09 -12.81 3.49
CA VAL A 47 -1.53 -13.02 3.23
C VAL A 47 -1.75 -13.87 1.98
N ASP A 48 -0.93 -13.68 0.95
CA ASP A 48 -1.02 -14.48 -0.27
C ASP A 48 -0.63 -15.95 -0.03
N ASP A 49 0.40 -16.19 0.79
CA ASP A 49 0.82 -17.53 1.24
C ASP A 49 -0.30 -18.18 2.07
N PHE A 50 -0.85 -17.47 3.07
CA PHE A 50 -2.00 -17.92 3.85
C PHE A 50 -3.17 -18.37 2.96
N ARG A 51 -3.53 -17.55 1.97
CA ARG A 51 -4.61 -17.84 1.03
C ARG A 51 -4.32 -19.09 0.21
N ARG A 52 -3.09 -19.24 -0.31
CA ARG A 52 -2.67 -20.41 -1.10
C ARG A 52 -2.76 -21.70 -0.30
N ASP A 53 -2.35 -21.69 0.97
CA ASP A 53 -2.36 -22.88 1.80
C ASP A 53 -3.79 -23.27 2.20
N HIS A 54 -4.61 -22.30 2.60
CA HIS A 54 -6.00 -22.57 2.95
C HIS A 54 -6.88 -22.94 1.75
N ALA A 55 -6.55 -22.47 0.54
CA ALA A 55 -7.22 -22.89 -0.68
C ALA A 55 -6.96 -24.37 -1.02
N LYS A 56 -5.83 -24.94 -0.58
CA LYS A 56 -5.52 -26.37 -0.75
C LYS A 56 -6.22 -27.23 0.29
N GLU A 57 -6.40 -26.73 1.52
CA GLU A 57 -6.93 -27.49 2.65
C GLU A 57 -8.46 -27.54 2.71
N LYS A 58 -9.17 -26.52 2.21
CA LYS A 58 -10.64 -26.47 2.25
C LYS A 58 -11.24 -26.77 0.88
N SER A 59 -12.26 -27.62 0.85
CA SER A 59 -13.05 -27.82 -0.36
C SER A 59 -13.56 -26.46 -0.86
N MET A 60 -13.45 -26.27 -2.18
CA MET A 60 -13.78 -25.06 -2.96
C MET A 60 -15.15 -24.40 -2.67
N VAL A 61 -15.99 -25.01 -1.84
CA VAL A 61 -17.38 -24.64 -1.55
C VAL A 61 -17.51 -23.28 -0.84
N ALA A 62 -16.57 -22.91 0.04
CA ALA A 62 -16.64 -21.61 0.72
C ALA A 62 -16.13 -20.45 -0.15
N ILE A 63 -15.11 -20.71 -0.99
CA ILE A 63 -14.53 -19.73 -1.91
C ILE A 63 -15.49 -19.48 -3.09
N GLN A 64 -16.21 -20.51 -3.56
CA GLN A 64 -17.25 -20.38 -4.60
C GLN A 64 -18.45 -19.51 -4.18
N LYS A 65 -18.67 -19.30 -2.88
CA LYS A 65 -19.73 -18.42 -2.37
C LYS A 65 -19.34 -16.94 -2.34
N LEU A 66 -18.08 -16.59 -2.63
CA LEU A 66 -17.71 -15.19 -2.77
C LEU A 66 -18.39 -14.62 -4.02
N PRO A 67 -19.04 -13.45 -3.93
CA PRO A 67 -19.80 -12.87 -5.03
C PRO A 67 -18.96 -12.51 -6.27
N CYS A 68 -17.62 -12.58 -6.16
CA CYS A 68 -16.69 -12.43 -7.26
C CYS A 68 -15.35 -13.12 -6.93
N ALA A 69 -14.56 -13.43 -7.96
CA ALA A 69 -13.14 -13.72 -7.78
C ALA A 69 -12.46 -12.49 -7.15
N ILE A 70 -11.86 -12.68 -5.97
CA ILE A 70 -11.08 -11.62 -5.32
C ILE A 70 -9.77 -11.47 -6.11
N PRO A 71 -9.44 -10.27 -6.61
CA PRO A 71 -8.21 -10.06 -7.36
C PRO A 71 -6.98 -10.20 -6.45
N ASP A 72 -5.84 -10.54 -7.03
CA ASP A 72 -4.56 -10.48 -6.34
C ASP A 72 -4.17 -9.01 -6.10
N PHE A 73 -3.73 -8.71 -4.88
CA PHE A 73 -3.26 -7.38 -4.49
C PHE A 73 -1.75 -7.38 -4.34
N ARG A 74 -1.12 -6.28 -4.76
CA ARG A 74 0.29 -6.02 -4.51
C ARG A 74 0.53 -4.55 -4.23
N PHE A 75 1.57 -4.26 -3.46
CA PHE A 75 2.11 -2.91 -3.38
C PHE A 75 2.89 -2.59 -4.67
N VAL A 76 2.95 -1.30 -5.02
CA VAL A 76 3.76 -0.82 -6.13
C VAL A 76 5.23 -1.03 -5.83
N ALA A 77 6.03 -1.33 -6.86
CA ALA A 77 7.48 -1.29 -6.71
C ALA A 77 7.91 0.16 -6.44
N CYS A 78 8.86 0.34 -5.52
CA CYS A 78 9.39 1.64 -5.18
C CYS A 78 10.91 1.61 -4.98
N GLY A 79 11.51 2.79 -5.02
CA GLY A 79 12.93 2.97 -4.75
C GLY A 79 13.29 4.44 -4.56
N LEU A 80 14.46 4.69 -3.98
CA LEU A 80 14.97 6.05 -3.81
C LEU A 80 15.78 6.49 -5.03
N ALA A 81 15.65 7.77 -5.36
CA ALA A 81 16.48 8.43 -6.37
C ALA A 81 17.05 9.74 -5.81
N ILE A 82 18.35 9.91 -5.97
CA ILE A 82 19.11 11.10 -5.58
C ILE A 82 19.90 11.55 -6.81
N PRO A 83 19.69 12.78 -7.32
CA PRO A 83 20.53 13.35 -8.36
C PRO A 83 22.01 13.37 -7.94
N ARG A 84 22.91 12.99 -8.85
CA ARG A 84 24.32 12.72 -8.53
C ARG A 84 25.15 13.98 -8.29
N ASP A 85 24.88 15.06 -9.03
CA ASP A 85 25.80 16.19 -9.17
C ASP A 85 25.33 17.45 -8.42
N ASP A 86 24.53 17.29 -7.36
CA ASP A 86 24.01 18.40 -6.55
C ASP A 86 23.96 17.97 -5.07
N GLU A 87 24.79 18.58 -4.22
CA GLU A 87 24.87 18.28 -2.78
C GLU A 87 23.59 18.71 -2.03
N GLU A 88 22.85 19.67 -2.60
CA GLU A 88 21.53 20.07 -2.13
C GLU A 88 20.43 19.32 -2.89
N ALA A 89 20.76 18.24 -3.61
CA ALA A 89 19.78 17.58 -4.47
C ALA A 89 18.60 17.00 -3.67
N PRO A 90 17.38 17.09 -4.20
CA PRO A 90 16.22 16.47 -3.61
C PRO A 90 16.28 14.94 -3.59
N VAL A 91 15.84 14.35 -2.49
CA VAL A 91 15.64 12.89 -2.38
C VAL A 91 14.21 12.57 -2.80
N TYR A 92 14.06 11.71 -3.81
CA TYR A 92 12.75 11.26 -4.30
C TYR A 92 12.48 9.82 -3.90
N LEU A 93 11.25 9.54 -3.47
CA LEU A 93 10.67 8.21 -3.51
C LEU A 93 10.00 8.03 -4.88
N LEU A 94 10.52 7.13 -5.69
CA LEU A 94 9.95 6.75 -6.98
C LEU A 94 9.05 5.53 -6.79
N GLU A 95 7.86 5.58 -7.38
CA GLU A 95 6.88 4.50 -7.39
C GLU A 95 6.38 4.21 -8.82
N GLU A 96 5.91 2.99 -9.05
CA GLU A 96 5.12 2.70 -10.26
C GLU A 96 3.89 3.61 -10.35
N LEU A 97 3.69 4.21 -11.52
CA LEU A 97 2.53 5.07 -11.73
C LEU A 97 1.26 4.24 -11.98
N ILE A 98 0.25 4.43 -11.15
CA ILE A 98 -1.08 3.82 -11.34
C ILE A 98 -1.88 4.67 -12.34
N HIS A 99 -2.13 4.13 -13.53
CA HIS A 99 -2.90 4.77 -14.60
C HIS A 99 -4.41 4.50 -14.46
N ALA A 100 -5.00 4.88 -13.32
CA ALA A 100 -6.43 4.67 -13.05
C ALA A 100 -6.93 5.59 -11.93
N PRO A 101 -8.26 5.71 -11.75
CA PRO A 101 -8.82 6.32 -10.55
C PRO A 101 -8.26 5.65 -9.30
N PHE A 102 -7.77 6.47 -8.39
CA PHE A 102 -7.16 6.04 -7.15
C PHE A 102 -8.25 5.94 -6.07
N ILE A 103 -8.42 4.75 -5.50
CA ILE A 103 -9.45 4.43 -4.52
C ILE A 103 -8.80 4.23 -3.16
N LYS A 104 -9.34 4.90 -2.15
CA LYS A 104 -9.00 4.64 -0.75
C LYS A 104 -9.95 3.57 -0.22
N TYR A 105 -9.44 2.35 -0.01
CA TYR A 105 -10.26 1.23 0.45
C TYR A 105 -10.48 1.30 1.96
N ILE A 106 -9.41 1.55 2.72
CA ILE A 106 -9.43 1.63 4.19
C ILE A 106 -8.65 2.88 4.61
N SER A 107 -9.20 3.66 5.55
CA SER A 107 -8.50 4.82 6.12
C SER A 107 -7.60 4.40 7.28
N ASN A 108 -6.51 5.12 7.50
CA ASN A 108 -5.62 4.92 8.64
C ASN A 108 -6.29 4.98 10.03
N ASN A 109 -7.47 5.61 10.15
CA ASN A 109 -8.21 5.75 11.39
C ASN A 109 -9.39 4.76 11.54
N SER A 110 -9.49 3.75 10.66
CA SER A 110 -10.59 2.80 10.63
C SER A 110 -10.11 1.41 10.27
N VAL A 111 -10.76 0.40 10.84
CA VAL A 111 -10.61 -1.01 10.44
C VAL A 111 -11.70 -1.47 9.47
N ARG A 112 -12.58 -0.54 9.07
CA ARG A 112 -13.75 -0.79 8.20
C ARG A 112 -13.51 -0.20 6.81
N PRO A 113 -14.19 -0.74 5.78
CA PRO A 113 -14.23 -0.12 4.45
C PRO A 113 -14.60 1.36 4.51
N SER A 114 -14.02 2.14 3.60
CA SER A 114 -14.38 3.54 3.43
C SER A 114 -15.86 3.68 3.03
N GLY A 115 -16.59 4.59 3.67
CA GLY A 115 -18.06 4.61 3.68
C GLY A 115 -18.77 4.87 2.34
N LYS A 116 -18.04 5.13 1.25
CA LYS A 116 -18.60 5.40 -0.10
C LYS A 116 -18.45 4.22 -1.08
N LEU A 117 -17.86 3.11 -0.64
CA LEU A 117 -17.59 1.97 -1.53
C LEU A 117 -18.82 1.08 -1.66
N THR A 118 -19.18 0.75 -2.90
CA THR A 118 -20.30 -0.14 -3.25
C THR A 118 -19.84 -1.24 -4.20
N GLY A 119 -20.67 -2.28 -4.36
CA GLY A 119 -20.42 -3.38 -5.29
C GLY A 119 -19.04 -4.00 -5.13
N ILE A 120 -18.29 -4.07 -6.23
CA ILE A 120 -17.00 -4.74 -6.28
C ILE A 120 -15.92 -4.07 -5.43
N ASP A 121 -15.93 -2.74 -5.31
CA ASP A 121 -14.94 -2.03 -4.50
C ASP A 121 -15.21 -2.17 -3.00
N HIS A 122 -16.47 -2.36 -2.62
CA HIS A 122 -16.81 -2.77 -1.26
C HIS A 122 -16.30 -4.18 -0.94
N ALA A 123 -16.49 -5.15 -1.86
CA ALA A 123 -15.98 -6.51 -1.68
C ALA A 123 -14.45 -6.56 -1.57
N LYS A 124 -13.74 -5.78 -2.39
CA LYS A 124 -12.29 -5.58 -2.30
C LYS A 124 -11.88 -5.00 -0.94
N ALA A 125 -12.58 -3.98 -0.44
CA ALA A 125 -12.30 -3.41 0.86
C ALA A 125 -12.49 -4.42 2.01
N LEU A 126 -13.55 -5.24 1.95
CA LEU A 126 -13.77 -6.31 2.92
C LEU A 126 -12.65 -7.35 2.91
N TYR A 127 -12.17 -7.74 1.72
CA TYR A 127 -11.00 -8.59 1.60
C TYR A 127 -9.76 -7.96 2.24
N LEU A 128 -9.49 -6.68 1.95
CA LEU A 128 -8.37 -5.96 2.54
C LEU A 128 -8.48 -5.87 4.07
N CYS A 129 -9.69 -5.71 4.63
CA CYS A 129 -9.91 -5.78 6.08
C CYS A 129 -9.53 -7.18 6.63
N ALA A 130 -9.88 -8.25 5.91
CA ALA A 130 -9.47 -9.61 6.29
C ALA A 130 -7.94 -9.78 6.21
N SER A 131 -7.28 -9.19 5.20
CA SER A 131 -5.82 -9.16 5.08
C SER A 131 -5.17 -8.49 6.29
N GLN A 132 -5.69 -7.35 6.75
CA GLN A 132 -5.20 -6.69 7.97
C GLN A 132 -5.32 -7.61 9.20
N HIS A 133 -6.43 -8.33 9.32
CA HIS A 133 -6.65 -9.26 10.42
C HIS A 133 -5.67 -10.44 10.38
N ILE A 134 -5.44 -11.02 9.19
CA ILE A 134 -4.44 -12.10 9.00
C ILE A 134 -3.06 -11.61 9.40
N GLN A 135 -2.63 -10.44 8.90
CA GLN A 135 -1.33 -9.84 9.25
C GLN A 135 -1.19 -9.64 10.75
N TYR A 136 -2.22 -9.08 11.40
CA TYR A 136 -2.20 -8.86 12.85
C TYR A 136 -2.05 -10.18 13.62
N LEU A 137 -2.78 -11.23 13.25
CA LEU A 137 -2.66 -12.53 13.92
C LEU A 137 -1.30 -13.18 13.70
N TYR A 138 -0.82 -13.20 12.46
CA TYR A 138 0.43 -13.88 12.09
C TYR A 138 1.69 -13.21 12.62
N THR A 139 1.61 -11.92 12.91
CA THR A 139 2.71 -11.17 13.51
C THR A 139 2.58 -11.09 15.03
N GLU A 140 1.88 -12.04 15.63
CA GLU A 140 1.65 -12.11 17.08
C GLU A 140 1.07 -10.82 17.65
N ARG A 141 0.19 -10.16 16.87
CA ARG A 141 -0.49 -8.92 17.23
C ARG A 141 0.42 -7.70 17.31
N THR A 142 1.58 -7.72 16.64
CA THR A 142 2.55 -6.62 16.68
C THR A 142 2.41 -5.63 15.52
N MET A 143 1.95 -6.08 14.35
CA MET A 143 1.90 -5.21 13.16
C MET A 143 0.80 -5.62 12.16
N PHE A 144 0.32 -4.63 11.43
CA PHE A 144 -0.50 -4.82 10.23
C PHE A 144 -0.41 -3.55 9.37
N VAL A 145 -0.72 -3.67 8.09
CA VAL A 145 -0.70 -2.52 7.17
C VAL A 145 -2.04 -1.80 7.23
N SER A 146 -2.03 -0.47 7.37
CA SER A 146 -3.21 0.38 7.28
C SER A 146 -3.18 1.29 6.05
N ASP A 147 -4.18 2.16 5.91
CA ASP A 147 -4.29 3.13 4.80
C ASP A 147 -4.23 2.49 3.40
N LEU A 148 -4.89 1.33 3.25
CA LEU A 148 -4.88 0.55 2.01
C LEU A 148 -5.65 1.30 0.91
N GLN A 149 -4.93 1.65 -0.16
CA GLN A 149 -5.40 2.50 -1.24
C GLN A 149 -4.64 2.21 -2.54
N GLY A 150 -5.26 2.50 -3.68
CA GLY A 150 -4.69 2.26 -4.99
C GLY A 150 -5.76 1.91 -6.02
N LYS A 151 -5.46 0.95 -6.89
CA LYS A 151 -6.39 0.38 -7.86
C LYS A 151 -6.28 -1.13 -7.76
N ALA A 152 -7.41 -1.82 -7.58
CA ALA A 152 -7.44 -3.26 -7.82
C ALA A 152 -7.57 -3.52 -9.33
N SER A 153 -6.56 -4.16 -9.91
CA SER A 153 -6.60 -4.69 -11.28
C SER A 153 -7.44 -5.97 -11.30
N PHE A 154 -8.44 -6.01 -12.18
CA PHE A 154 -8.85 -7.27 -12.80
C PHE A 154 -8.02 -7.36 -14.08
N GLU A 155 -6.91 -8.07 -14.06
CA GLU A 155 -6.43 -8.66 -15.32
C GLU A 155 -7.22 -9.97 -15.43
N LEU A 156 -8.13 -10.02 -16.41
CA LEU A 156 -8.77 -11.24 -16.88
C LEU A 156 -7.79 -11.99 -17.78
#